data_AF-A0A538L438-F1
#
_entry.id   AF-A0A538L438-F1
#
_cell.length_a   1.000
_cell.length_b   1.000
_cell.length_c   1.000
_cell.angle_alpha   90.00
_cell.angle_beta   90.00
_cell.angle_gamma   90.00
#
_symmetry.space_group_name_H-M   'P 1'
#
loop_
_entity.id
_entity.type
_entity.pdbx_description
1 polymer ?
#
loop_
_entity_poly.entity_id
_entity_poly.type
_entity_poly.pdbx_seq_one_letter_code
_entity_poly.pdbx_strand_id
1 'polypeptide(L)'
;MFDLDGVLIDSEAVWNAARREVALQHGGRWPDDAQRVMMGMSSTEWSTYMHDELGVEMPPEEISEMVVSRLEELYRENLPLLPGAREAVIGFSREWPLGLASSANRPIIDLVL
;
A
#
# COMPACT_ATOMS: atom_id res chain seq x y z
N MET A 1 18.60 1.21 9.59
CA MET A 1 17.67 1.25 8.44
C MET A 1 16.39 0.56 8.86
N PHE A 2 15.25 1.23 8.72
CA PHE A 2 13.92 0.65 8.88
C PHE A 2 13.30 0.41 7.51
N ASP A 3 12.58 -0.69 7.36
CA ASP A 3 11.57 -0.80 6.31
C ASP A 3 10.30 -0.07 6.77
N LEU A 4 9.50 0.45 5.84
CA LEU A 4 8.24 1.13 6.16
C LEU A 4 7.10 0.12 6.23
N ASP A 5 6.90 -0.58 5.12
CA ASP A 5 5.79 -1.48 4.87
C ASP A 5 5.98 -2.79 5.63
N GLY A 6 4.99 -3.20 6.42
CA GLY A 6 5.06 -4.43 7.21
C GLY A 6 6.02 -4.39 8.40
N VAL A 7 6.74 -3.29 8.63
CA VAL A 7 7.64 -3.10 9.80
C VAL A 7 7.19 -1.94 10.68
N LEU A 8 6.95 -0.76 10.11
CA LEU A 8 6.44 0.39 10.86
C LEU A 8 4.92 0.55 10.70
N ILE A 9 4.39 0.16 9.53
CA ILE A 9 2.98 0.29 9.17
C ILE A 9 2.43 -1.07 8.77
N ASP A 10 1.24 -1.41 9.24
CA ASP A 10 0.45 -2.54 8.74
C ASP A 10 -0.19 -2.17 7.39
N SER A 11 0.65 -2.13 6.36
CA SER A 11 0.27 -1.61 5.05
C SER A 11 -0.51 -2.64 4.22
N GLU A 12 -0.29 -3.94 4.42
CA GLU A 12 -0.96 -4.99 3.63
C GLU A 12 -2.48 -4.91 3.70
N ALA A 13 -3.03 -4.67 4.89
CA ALA A 13 -4.46 -4.55 5.10
C ALA A 13 -5.06 -3.34 4.35
N VAL A 14 -4.36 -2.20 4.36
CA VAL A 14 -4.83 -0.97 3.70
C VAL A 14 -4.69 -1.08 2.18
N TRP A 15 -3.57 -1.62 1.70
CA TRP A 15 -3.38 -1.90 0.26
C TRP A 15 -4.42 -2.88 -0.27
N ASN A 16 -4.78 -3.90 0.52
CA ASN A 16 -5.85 -4.83 0.14
C ASN A 16 -7.19 -4.10 0.05
N ALA A 17 -7.55 -3.32 1.07
CA ALA A 17 -8.80 -2.57 1.12
C ALA A 17 -8.92 -1.60 -0.05
N ALA A 18 -7.87 -0.81 -0.34
CA ALA A 18 -7.86 0.16 -1.43
C ALA A 18 -8.03 -0.50 -2.80
N ARG A 19 -7.26 -1.55 -3.10
CA ARG A 19 -7.38 -2.29 -4.37
C ARG A 19 -8.75 -2.96 -4.52
N ARG A 20 -9.28 -3.53 -3.43
CA ARG A 20 -10.61 -4.14 -3.41
C ARG A 20 -11.70 -3.12 -3.68
N GLU A 21 -11.62 -1.95 -3.05
CA GLU A 21 -12.56 -0.87 -3.25
C GLU A 21 -12.56 -0.39 -4.71
N VAL A 22 -11.38 -0.09 -5.26
CA VAL A 22 -11.22 0.30 -6.67
C VAL A 22 -11.75 -0.77 -7.62
N ALA A 23 -11.43 -2.05 -7.38
CA ALA A 23 -11.92 -3.12 -8.24
C ALA A 23 -13.45 -3.16 -8.28
N LEU A 24 -14.10 -3.14 -7.11
CA LEU A 24 -15.55 -3.26 -6.99
C LEU A 24 -16.30 -2.01 -7.50
N GLN A 25 -15.72 -0.81 -7.36
CA GLN A 25 -16.33 0.43 -7.85
C GLN A 25 -16.30 0.54 -9.39
N HIS A 26 -15.35 -0.11 -10.04
CA HIS A 26 -15.09 0.02 -11.48
C HIS A 26 -15.38 -1.26 -12.28
N GLY A 27 -16.43 -1.98 -11.86
CA GLY A 27 -16.98 -3.12 -12.59
C GLY A 27 -16.21 -4.44 -12.44
N GLY A 28 -15.08 -4.42 -11.73
CA GLY A 28 -14.27 -5.59 -11.48
C GLY A 28 -14.81 -6.50 -10.38
N ARG A 29 -14.16 -7.66 -10.25
CA ARG A 29 -14.41 -8.67 -9.21
C ARG A 29 -13.26 -8.73 -8.22
N TRP A 30 -13.53 -9.29 -7.05
CA TRP A 30 -12.52 -9.52 -6.02
C TRP A 30 -12.63 -10.95 -5.46
N PRO A 31 -11.99 -11.95 -6.09
CA PRO A 31 -11.98 -13.31 -5.58
C PRO A 31 -11.16 -13.42 -4.28
N ASP A 32 -11.44 -14.44 -3.47
CA ASP A 32 -10.84 -14.62 -2.14
C ASP A 32 -9.31 -14.73 -2.17
N ASP A 33 -8.73 -15.18 -3.29
CA ASP A 33 -7.29 -15.33 -3.47
C ASP A 33 -6.62 -14.14 -4.19
N ALA A 34 -7.37 -13.10 -4.59
CA ALA A 34 -6.84 -11.93 -5.28
C ALA A 34 -5.68 -11.28 -4.52
N GLN A 35 -5.84 -11.12 -3.19
CA GLN A 35 -4.79 -10.58 -2.34
C GLN A 35 -3.51 -11.39 -2.47
N ARG A 36 -3.63 -12.71 -2.32
CA ARG A 36 -2.51 -13.64 -2.28
C ARG A 36 -1.77 -13.67 -3.61
N VAL A 37 -2.51 -13.61 -4.72
CA VAL A 37 -1.95 -13.55 -6.07
C VAL A 37 -1.15 -12.25 -6.27
N MET A 38 -1.67 -11.13 -5.79
CA MET A 38 -1.01 -9.83 -5.93
C MET A 38 0.09 -9.55 -4.90
N MET A 39 0.37 -10.46 -3.95
CA MET A 39 1.48 -10.29 -3.02
C MET A 39 2.82 -10.35 -3.75
N GLY A 40 3.68 -9.36 -3.51
CA GLY A 40 5.01 -9.28 -4.13
C GLY A 40 5.03 -8.74 -5.57
N MET A 41 3.87 -8.46 -6.16
CA MET A 41 3.79 -7.78 -7.46
C MET A 41 4.20 -6.31 -7.34
N SER A 42 4.92 -5.81 -8.33
CA SER A 42 5.14 -4.38 -8.53
C SER A 42 3.84 -3.64 -8.88
N SER A 43 3.85 -2.31 -8.80
CA SER A 43 2.70 -1.45 -9.15
C SER A 43 2.12 -1.74 -10.53
N THR A 44 3.00 -1.96 -11.51
CA THR A 44 2.61 -2.26 -12.89
C THR A 44 2.00 -3.66 -13.01
N GLU A 45 2.55 -4.65 -12.30
CA GLU A 45 2.09 -6.03 -12.39
C GLU A 45 0.69 -6.21 -11.79
N TRP A 46 0.44 -5.67 -10.58
CA TRP A 46 -0.87 -5.83 -9.97
C TRP A 46 -1.94 -4.98 -10.65
N SER A 47 -1.60 -3.80 -11.18
CA SER A 47 -2.60 -2.98 -11.89
C SER A 47 -2.99 -3.61 -13.23
N THR A 48 -2.04 -4.26 -13.91
CA THR A 48 -2.31 -5.08 -15.10
C THR A 48 -3.17 -6.28 -14.75
N TYR A 49 -2.87 -6.99 -13.65
CA TYR A 49 -3.73 -8.07 -13.15
C TYR A 49 -5.15 -7.61 -12.83
N MET A 50 -5.31 -6.42 -12.22
CA MET A 50 -6.63 -5.85 -11.95
C MET A 50 -7.42 -5.59 -13.24
N HIS A 51 -6.77 -5.12 -14.30
CA HIS A 51 -7.40 -4.95 -15.61
C HIS A 51 -7.75 -6.31 -16.24
N ASP A 52 -6.75 -7.16 -16.48
CA ASP A 52 -6.86 -8.37 -17.29
C ASP A 52 -7.68 -9.47 -16.61
N GLU A 53 -7.47 -9.68 -15.30
CA GLU A 53 -8.00 -10.85 -14.58
C GLU A 53 -9.16 -10.49 -13.65
N LEU A 54 -9.14 -9.29 -13.07
CA LEU A 54 -10.22 -8.81 -12.22
C LEU A 54 -11.28 -8.02 -12.98
N GLY A 55 -11.06 -7.69 -14.25
CA GLY A 55 -12.07 -7.08 -15.12
C GLY A 55 -12.36 -5.62 -14.79
N VAL A 56 -11.38 -4.90 -14.24
CA VAL A 56 -11.51 -3.46 -14.00
C VAL A 56 -11.43 -2.71 -15.32
N GLU A 57 -12.51 -2.01 -15.69
CA GLU A 57 -12.67 -1.37 -17.02
C GLU A 57 -11.91 -0.03 -17.15
N MET A 58 -10.63 0.00 -16.76
CA MET A 58 -9.76 1.17 -16.86
C MET A 58 -8.33 0.73 -17.22
N PRO A 59 -7.52 1.59 -17.86
CA PRO A 59 -6.11 1.31 -18.11
C PRO A 59 -5.34 1.01 -16.81
N PRO A 60 -4.35 0.08 -16.82
CA PRO A 60 -3.53 -0.24 -15.64
C PRO A 60 -2.87 0.97 -14.97
N GLU A 61 -2.50 1.99 -15.73
CA GLU A 61 -1.92 3.23 -15.20
C GLU A 61 -2.96 4.00 -14.36
N GLU A 62 -4.17 4.17 -14.86
CA GLU A 62 -5.27 4.85 -14.14
C GLU A 62 -5.70 4.07 -12.89
N ILE A 63 -5.74 2.74 -12.98
CA ILE A 63 -5.99 1.87 -11.81
C ILE A 63 -4.93 2.12 -10.75
N SER A 64 -3.65 2.18 -11.14
CA SER A 64 -2.55 2.41 -10.21
C SER A 64 -2.68 3.76 -9.52
N GLU A 65 -2.97 4.82 -10.27
CA GLU A 65 -3.12 6.18 -9.73
C GLU A 65 -4.28 6.27 -8.73
N MET A 66 -5.43 5.68 -9.05
CA MET A 66 -6.58 5.71 -8.15
C MET A 66 -6.36 4.93 -6.87
N VAL A 67 -5.74 3.74 -6.94
CA VAL A 67 -5.41 2.96 -5.75
C VAL A 67 -4.44 3.74 -4.85
N VAL A 68 -3.44 4.40 -5.42
CA VAL A 68 -2.51 5.26 -4.68
C VAL A 68 -3.26 6.43 -4.03
N SER A 69 -4.12 7.14 -4.78
CA SER A 69 -4.95 8.21 -4.23
C SER A 69 -5.80 7.72 -3.06
N ARG A 70 -6.40 6.52 -3.19
CA ARG A 70 -7.23 5.94 -2.14
C ARG A 70 -6.42 5.55 -0.91
N LEU A 71 -5.22 5.03 -1.09
CA LEU A 71 -4.29 4.76 0.02
C LEU A 71 -3.90 6.04 0.75
N GLU A 72 -3.63 7.12 0.03
CA GLU A 72 -3.32 8.40 0.66
C GLU A 72 -4.46 8.89 1.55
N GLU A 73 -5.71 8.80 1.09
CA GLU A 73 -6.88 9.14 1.88
C GLU A 73 -6.96 8.28 3.14
N LEU A 74 -6.84 6.96 3.00
CA LEU A 74 -6.90 6.02 4.13
C LEU A 74 -5.80 6.29 5.16
N TYR A 75 -4.58 6.60 4.71
CA TYR A 75 -3.47 6.94 5.60
C TYR A 75 -3.66 8.29 6.30
N ARG A 76 -4.28 9.28 5.64
CA ARG A 76 -4.64 10.56 6.28
C ARG A 76 -5.73 10.40 7.33
N GLU A 77 -6.68 9.50 7.11
CA GLU A 77 -7.74 9.19 8.07
C GLU A 77 -7.20 8.43 9.29
N ASN A 78 -6.41 7.38 9.04
CA ASN A 78 -5.82 6.56 10.09
C ASN A 78 -4.59 5.81 9.57
N LEU A 79 -3.40 6.22 10.01
CA LEU A 79 -2.16 5.53 9.73
C LEU A 79 -2.00 4.30 10.64
N PRO A 80 -2.05 3.06 10.11
CA PRO A 80 -2.03 1.85 10.94
C PRO A 80 -0.61 1.51 11.38
N LEU A 81 -0.10 2.24 12.36
CA LEU A 81 1.20 1.94 12.96
C LEU A 81 1.19 0.56 13.61
N LEU A 82 2.22 -0.23 13.34
CA LEU A 82 2.43 -1.49 14.03
C LEU A 82 2.70 -1.24 15.52
N PRO A 83 2.21 -2.11 16.42
CA PRO A 83 2.46 -1.96 17.85
C PRO A 83 3.96 -1.88 18.16
N GLY A 84 4.39 -0.85 18.90
CA GLY A 84 5.80 -0.65 19.23
C GLY A 84 6.62 0.09 18.16
N ALA A 85 6.07 0.37 16.97
CA ALA A 85 6.80 1.03 15.89
C ALA A 85 7.30 2.42 16.32
N ARG A 86 6.43 3.20 16.96
CA ARG A 86 6.78 4.54 17.45
C ARG A 86 7.85 4.49 18.54
N GLU A 87 7.70 3.57 19.49
CA GLU A 87 8.63 3.37 20.60
C GLU A 87 10.01 2.95 20.09
N ALA A 88 10.06 2.05 19.10
CA ALA A 88 11.30 1.61 18.48
C ALA A 88 12.03 2.79 17.80
N VAL A 89 11.34 3.55 16.93
CA VAL A 89 11.94 4.70 16.23
C VAL A 89 12.45 5.75 17.23
N ILE A 90 11.66 6.09 18.25
CA ILE A 90 12.08 7.05 19.29
C ILE A 90 13.24 6.49 20.13
N GLY A 91 13.24 5.21 20.43
CA GLY A 91 14.30 4.55 21.20
C GLY A 91 15.64 4.59 20.49
N PHE A 92 15.69 4.12 19.24
CA PHE A 92 16.94 4.04 18.47
C PHE A 92 17.47 5.40 18.02
N SER A 93 16.60 6.38 17.73
CA SER A 93 17.03 7.71 17.29
C SER A 93 17.83 8.50 18.34
N ARG A 94 17.78 8.08 19.62
CA ARG A 94 18.58 8.68 20.70
C ARG A 94 20.06 8.34 20.61
N GLU A 95 20.39 7.23 19.95
CA GLU A 95 21.75 6.68 19.93
C GLU A 95 22.34 6.62 18.51
N TRP A 96 21.51 6.51 17.47
CA TRP A 96 21.95 6.25 16.10
C TRP A 96 21.20 7.10 15.06
N PRO A 97 21.87 7.56 13.98
CA PRO A 97 21.20 8.08 12.80
C PRO A 97 20.30 7.01 12.18
N LEU A 98 19.06 7.36 11.88
CA LEU A 98 18.09 6.44 11.27
C LEU A 98 17.92 6.76 9.78
N GLY A 99 17.60 5.73 9.01
CA GLY A 99 17.22 5.84 7.59
C GLY A 99 16.06 4.91 7.29
N LEU A 100 15.27 5.25 6.29
CA LEU A 100 14.07 4.54 5.85
C LEU A 100 14.29 3.96 4.44
N ALA A 101 13.83 2.73 4.23
CA ALA A 101 13.71 2.09 2.92
C ALA A 101 12.26 1.61 2.75
N SER A 102 11.73 1.63 1.54
CA SER A 102 10.38 1.15 1.20
C SER A 102 10.28 0.92 -0.30
N SER A 103 9.50 -0.07 -0.71
CA SER A 103 9.12 -0.31 -2.11
C SER A 103 7.81 0.39 -2.52
N ALA A 104 7.17 1.13 -1.61
CA ALA A 104 5.95 1.88 -1.90
C ALA A 104 6.21 3.02 -2.89
N ASN A 105 5.13 3.48 -3.55
CA ASN A 105 5.17 4.64 -4.42
C ASN A 105 5.68 5.88 -3.66
N ARG A 106 6.46 6.74 -4.33
CA ARG A 106 7.05 7.93 -3.71
C ARG A 106 6.05 8.84 -2.97
N PRO A 107 4.83 9.12 -3.48
CA PRO A 107 3.84 9.90 -2.75
C PRO A 107 3.45 9.31 -1.40
N ILE A 108 3.39 7.98 -1.30
CA ILE A 108 3.09 7.28 -0.05
C ILE A 108 4.21 7.46 0.98
N ILE A 109 5.47 7.40 0.54
CA ILE A 109 6.62 7.64 1.41
C ILE A 109 6.62 9.09 1.93
N ASP A 110 6.36 10.06 1.06
CA ASP A 110 6.36 11.48 1.43
C ASP A 110 5.17 11.84 2.34
N LEU A 111 4.05 11.09 2.29
CA LEU A 111 2.88 11.32 3.15
C LEU A 111 3.14 10.97 4.63
N VAL A 112 4.01 9.99 4.88
CA VAL A 112 4.22 9.42 6.22
C VAL A 112 5.51 9.90 6.90
N LEU A 113 6.29 10.75 6.21
CA LEU A 113 7.47 11.46 6.73
C LEU A 113 7.09 12.85 7.26
#